data_AF-W2STE6-F1
#
_entry.id   AF-W2STE6-F1
#
_cell.length_a   1.000
_cell.length_b   1.000
_cell.length_c   1.000
_cell.angle_alpha   90.00
_cell.angle_beta   90.00
_cell.angle_gamma   90.00
#
_symmetry.space_group_name_H-M   'P 1'
#
loop_
_entity.id
_entity.type
_entity.pdbx_description
1 polymer ?
#
loop_
_entity_poly.entity_id
_entity_poly.type
_entity_poly.pdbx_seq_one_letter_code
_entity_poly.pdbx_strand_id
1 'polypeptide(L)'
;EKDDVYITRKIIAAKFLAAIIQLHYESRIDLEGQPVTDAIQLLFAPFLSSNLLYQNLGAAAILNEWAAVYRESMNRGVQLDPPVTLLQICDAFLRAPAKSYDELTSAVNHLTMDCKEFVDYCVSRGVDRSKLSLEESVSVEEISKVAYDLCLRGLTAPNHIESLNTRYTVLTDSIEFTKMAVKTNTTRVLAFLSSALFYFGFAPEKLTPMVRPLVECMQNERNSTVSAEVFRGAVTLMIAYSWPRTPRPYVKVLARAMDMFSSCSNRIPKPEDW
;
A
#
# COMPACT_ATOMS: atom_id res chain seq x y z
N GLU A 1 -3.11 -2.56 -14.58
CA GLU A 1 -2.13 -2.82 -15.66
C GLU A 1 -1.00 -1.79 -15.74
N LYS A 2 -1.21 -0.52 -16.13
CA LYS A 2 -0.11 0.47 -16.15
C LYS A 2 0.58 0.64 -14.79
N ASP A 3 -0.19 0.77 -13.72
CA ASP A 3 0.34 0.89 -12.35
C ASP A 3 1.09 -0.36 -11.89
N ASP A 4 0.64 -1.54 -12.34
CA ASP A 4 1.30 -2.82 -12.06
C ASP A 4 2.67 -2.89 -12.74
N VAL A 5 2.76 -2.45 -13.99
CA VAL A 5 4.03 -2.35 -14.71
C VAL A 5 4.97 -1.36 -14.02
N TYR A 6 4.46 -0.21 -13.57
CA TYR A 6 5.28 0.79 -12.88
C TYR A 6 5.85 0.28 -11.57
N ILE A 7 5.05 -0.38 -10.72
CA ILE A 7 5.55 -0.92 -9.45
C ILE A 7 6.56 -2.06 -9.68
N THR A 8 6.31 -2.95 -10.65
CA THR A 8 7.26 -4.00 -11.02
C THR A 8 8.60 -3.40 -11.47
N ARG A 9 8.59 -2.35 -12.30
CA ARG A 9 9.82 -1.64 -12.70
C ARG A 9 10.53 -0.98 -11.53
N LYS A 10 9.80 -0.35 -10.60
CA LYS A 10 10.37 0.23 -9.37
C LYS A 10 11.05 -0.83 -8.51
N ILE A 11 10.46 -2.02 -8.38
CA ILE A 11 11.06 -3.14 -7.65
C ILE A 11 12.36 -3.60 -8.34
N ILE A 12 12.37 -3.72 -9.67
CA ILE A 12 13.59 -4.10 -10.41
C ILE A 12 14.70 -3.06 -10.17
N ALA A 13 14.38 -1.76 -10.23
CA ALA A 13 15.33 -0.70 -9.92
C ALA A 13 15.79 -0.76 -8.44
N ALA A 14 14.88 -1.05 -7.52
CA ALA A 14 15.20 -1.21 -6.10
C ALA A 14 16.21 -2.34 -5.85
N LYS A 15 16.09 -3.47 -6.55
CA LYS A 15 17.06 -4.57 -6.47
C LYS A 15 18.46 -4.16 -6.90
N PHE A 16 18.56 -3.39 -7.99
CA PHE A 16 19.83 -2.86 -8.46
C PHE A 16 20.46 -1.90 -7.44
N LEU A 17 19.67 -0.96 -6.91
CA LEU A 17 20.14 0.00 -5.90
C LEU A 17 20.53 -0.69 -4.59
N ALA A 18 19.78 -1.71 -4.16
CA ALA A 18 20.05 -2.47 -2.95
C ALA A 18 21.45 -3.09 -2.94
N ALA A 19 21.90 -3.65 -4.06
CA ALA A 19 23.24 -4.21 -4.17
C ALA A 19 24.32 -3.12 -4.01
N ILE A 20 24.13 -1.96 -4.64
CA ILE A 20 25.06 -0.82 -4.52
C ILE A 20 25.10 -0.30 -3.08
N ILE A 21 23.94 -0.11 -2.47
CA ILE A 21 23.82 0.33 -1.08
C ILE A 21 24.56 -0.65 -0.15
N GLN A 22 24.34 -1.95 -0.33
CA GLN A 22 25.01 -2.96 0.48
C GLN A 22 26.53 -2.91 0.34
N LEU A 23 27.05 -2.81 -0.89
CA LEU A 23 28.50 -2.72 -1.11
C LEU A 23 29.13 -1.52 -0.39
N HIS A 24 28.47 -0.37 -0.43
CA HIS A 24 28.92 0.81 0.30
C HIS A 24 28.77 0.65 1.81
N TYR A 25 27.70 0.01 2.29
CA TYR A 25 27.51 -0.26 3.70
C TYR A 25 28.58 -1.23 4.25
N GLU A 26 28.95 -2.25 3.48
CA GLU A 26 30.04 -3.18 3.82
C GLU A 26 31.43 -2.55 3.76
N SER A 27 31.62 -1.52 2.92
CA SER A 27 32.92 -0.88 2.72
C SER A 27 33.45 -0.18 3.98
N ARG A 28 32.55 0.23 4.90
CA ARG A 28 32.87 0.96 6.14
C ARG A 28 33.78 2.18 5.91
N ILE A 29 33.75 2.75 4.71
CA ILE A 29 34.56 3.93 4.39
C ILE A 29 34.01 5.16 5.11
N ASP A 30 34.91 6.08 5.42
CA ASP A 30 34.59 7.39 5.95
C ASP A 30 34.82 8.44 4.86
N LEU A 31 33.86 9.34 4.68
CA LEU A 31 33.93 10.46 3.76
C LEU A 31 33.81 11.76 4.55
N GLU A 32 34.89 12.55 4.56
CA GLU A 32 34.92 13.87 5.21
C GLU A 32 34.51 13.85 6.71
N GLY A 33 34.80 12.77 7.43
CA GLY A 33 34.45 12.60 8.85
C GLY A 33 33.05 12.02 9.08
N GLN A 34 32.36 11.60 8.01
CA GLN A 34 31.08 10.91 8.09
C GLN A 34 31.23 9.44 7.62
N PRO A 35 30.89 8.46 8.48
CA PRO A 35 30.81 7.07 8.06
C PRO A 35 29.74 6.88 6.98
N VAL A 36 30.08 6.20 5.88
CA VAL A 36 29.12 5.92 4.80
C VAL A 36 27.93 5.09 5.27
N THR A 37 28.13 4.24 6.28
CA THR A 37 27.05 3.49 6.94
C THR A 37 25.99 4.41 7.54
N ASP A 38 26.38 5.56 8.07
CA ASP A 38 25.46 6.54 8.65
C ASP A 38 24.83 7.41 7.54
N ALA A 39 25.63 7.83 6.56
CA ALA A 39 25.15 8.60 5.42
C ALA A 39 24.05 7.85 4.64
N ILE A 40 24.23 6.55 4.41
CA ILE A 40 23.23 5.68 3.76
C ILE A 40 21.92 5.67 4.54
N GLN A 41 21.98 5.58 5.88
CA GLN A 41 20.78 5.58 6.70
C GLN A 41 20.03 6.91 6.60
N LEU A 42 20.75 8.03 6.59
CA LEU A 42 20.18 9.37 6.48
C LEU A 42 19.56 9.64 5.10
N LEU A 43 20.01 8.95 4.04
CA LEU A 43 19.45 9.09 2.69
C LEU A 43 17.94 8.84 2.65
N PHE A 44 17.42 7.91 3.45
CA PHE A 44 15.99 7.54 3.42
C PHE A 44 15.11 8.44 4.27
N ALA A 45 15.68 9.15 5.25
CA ALA A 45 14.92 9.99 6.19
C ALA A 45 13.96 10.99 5.50
N PRO A 46 14.38 11.78 4.49
CA PRO A 46 13.47 12.70 3.81
C PRO A 46 12.36 11.97 3.05
N PHE A 47 12.67 10.83 2.41
CA PHE A 47 11.70 10.08 1.63
C PHE A 47 10.67 9.37 2.47
N LEU A 48 11.01 8.89 3.66
CA LEU A 48 10.05 8.29 4.61
C LEU A 48 9.23 9.36 5.34
N SER A 49 9.81 10.54 5.56
CA SER A 49 9.10 11.66 6.20
C SER A 49 8.15 12.39 5.27
N SER A 50 8.37 12.31 3.96
CA SER A 50 7.55 12.97 2.92
C SER A 50 6.07 12.60 2.94
N ASN A 51 5.19 13.59 2.70
CA ASN A 51 3.75 13.39 2.51
C ASN A 51 3.38 12.86 1.11
N LEU A 52 4.38 12.53 0.28
CA LEU A 52 4.18 11.93 -1.02
C LEU A 52 4.24 10.40 -0.92
N LEU A 53 3.10 9.75 -1.17
CA LEU A 53 2.92 8.30 -1.12
C LEU A 53 3.92 7.58 -2.01
N TYR A 54 4.17 8.09 -3.22
CA TYR A 54 5.09 7.44 -4.15
C TYR A 54 6.57 7.57 -3.74
N GLN A 55 6.92 8.58 -2.94
CA GLN A 55 8.25 8.68 -2.33
C GLN A 55 8.40 7.65 -1.21
N ASN A 56 7.40 7.53 -0.33
CA ASN A 56 7.37 6.50 0.71
C ASN A 56 7.43 5.09 0.07
N LEU A 57 6.68 4.85 -1.01
CA LEU A 57 6.66 3.56 -1.72
C LEU A 57 8.01 3.21 -2.35
N GLY A 58 8.66 4.19 -2.99
CA GLY A 58 10.01 4.00 -3.55
C GLY A 58 11.03 3.68 -2.47
N ALA A 59 11.05 4.44 -1.39
CA ALA A 59 11.95 4.22 -0.25
C ALA A 59 11.71 2.84 0.40
N ALA A 60 10.46 2.49 0.66
CA ALA A 60 10.10 1.20 1.26
C ALA A 60 10.52 0.01 0.39
N ALA A 61 10.33 0.09 -0.93
CA ALA A 61 10.77 -0.95 -1.86
C ALA A 61 12.29 -1.13 -1.86
N ILE A 62 13.06 -0.03 -1.90
CA ILE A 62 14.54 -0.06 -1.83
C ILE A 62 14.99 -0.65 -0.48
N LEU A 63 14.38 -0.22 0.63
CA LEU A 63 14.70 -0.73 1.96
C LEU A 63 14.40 -2.23 2.10
N ASN A 64 13.30 -2.73 1.53
CA ASN A 64 13.00 -4.15 1.52
C ASN A 64 14.05 -4.98 0.79
N GLU A 65 14.45 -4.53 -0.40
CA GLU A 65 15.47 -5.23 -1.17
C GLU A 65 16.84 -5.14 -0.49
N TRP A 66 17.23 -3.98 0.01
CA TRP A 66 18.48 -3.83 0.74
C TRP A 66 18.50 -4.68 2.01
N ALA A 67 17.43 -4.70 2.80
CA ALA A 67 17.36 -5.52 4.00
C ALA A 67 17.57 -7.02 3.71
N ALA A 68 17.03 -7.50 2.59
CA ALA A 68 17.23 -8.89 2.20
C ALA A 68 18.69 -9.18 1.78
N VAL A 69 19.32 -8.29 1.02
CA VAL A 69 20.75 -8.42 0.68
C VAL A 69 21.62 -8.32 1.94
N TYR A 70 21.32 -7.38 2.84
CA TYR A 70 21.97 -7.25 4.15
C TYR A 70 21.90 -8.55 4.94
N ARG A 71 20.71 -9.17 5.00
CA ARG A 71 20.51 -10.44 5.69
C ARG A 71 21.29 -11.58 5.03
N GLU A 72 21.38 -11.61 3.71
CA GLU A 72 22.19 -12.57 2.98
C GLU A 72 23.68 -12.42 3.31
N SER A 73 24.22 -11.20 3.35
CA SER A 73 25.60 -10.95 3.77
C SER A 73 25.86 -11.41 5.20
N MET A 74 24.95 -11.12 6.13
CA MET A 74 25.03 -11.61 7.51
C MET A 74 25.04 -13.15 7.58
N ASN A 75 24.20 -13.82 6.78
CA ASN A 75 24.17 -15.29 6.71
C ASN A 75 25.46 -15.89 6.13
N ARG A 76 26.21 -15.13 5.32
CA ARG A 76 27.54 -15.50 4.79
C ARG A 76 28.67 -15.20 5.78
N GLY A 77 28.36 -14.70 6.97
CA GLY A 77 29.32 -14.42 8.04
C GLY A 77 29.95 -13.02 7.99
N VAL A 78 29.49 -12.14 7.09
CA VAL A 78 29.91 -10.73 7.09
C VAL A 78 29.41 -10.07 8.36
N GLN A 79 30.32 -9.50 9.15
CA GLN A 79 29.96 -8.77 10.37
C GLN A 79 29.51 -7.37 9.98
N LEU A 80 28.24 -7.05 10.18
CA LEU A 80 27.66 -5.73 9.91
C LEU A 80 26.88 -5.24 11.12
N ASP A 81 27.03 -3.95 11.37
CA ASP A 81 26.26 -3.26 12.38
C ASP A 81 24.84 -3.00 11.82
N PRO A 82 23.76 -3.31 12.57
CA PRO A 82 22.41 -3.03 12.12
C PRO A 82 22.20 -1.54 11.84
N PRO A 83 21.41 -1.15 10.83
CA PRO A 83 21.15 0.25 10.51
C PRO A 83 20.13 0.87 11.50
N VAL A 84 20.57 1.10 12.74
CA VAL A 84 19.72 1.46 13.89
C VAL A 84 18.82 2.66 13.61
N THR A 85 19.34 3.72 12.97
CA THR A 85 18.57 4.92 12.65
C THR A 85 17.39 4.59 11.74
N LEU A 86 17.61 3.73 10.73
CA LEU A 86 16.53 3.29 9.86
C LEU A 86 15.52 2.39 10.57
N LEU A 87 15.98 1.51 11.46
CA LEU A 87 15.07 0.67 12.25
C LEU A 87 14.12 1.53 13.07
N GLN A 88 14.64 2.59 13.71
CA GLN A 88 13.84 3.53 14.49
C GLN A 88 12.83 4.30 13.62
N ILE A 89 13.26 4.82 12.46
CA ILE A 89 12.37 5.55 11.55
C ILE A 89 11.25 4.63 11.04
N CYS A 90 11.58 3.41 10.62
CA CYS A 90 10.62 2.44 10.11
C CYS A 90 9.63 1.96 11.20
N ASP A 91 10.10 1.67 12.42
CA ASP A 91 9.21 1.29 13.53
C ASP A 91 8.29 2.46 13.92
N ALA A 92 8.81 3.69 13.97
CA ALA A 92 8.01 4.88 14.20
C ALA A 92 6.95 5.08 13.10
N PHE A 93 7.33 4.88 11.83
CA PHE A 93 6.42 4.97 10.69
C PHE A 93 5.24 3.99 10.82
N LEU A 94 5.51 2.73 11.18
CA LEU A 94 4.47 1.70 11.34
C LEU A 94 3.54 1.94 12.54
N ARG A 95 3.99 2.68 13.55
CA ARG A 95 3.22 2.99 14.76
C ARG A 95 2.49 4.32 14.68
N ALA A 96 2.88 5.18 13.75
CA ALA A 96 2.23 6.46 13.57
C ALA A 96 0.75 6.27 13.16
N PRO A 97 -0.12 7.25 13.49
CA PRO A 97 -1.46 7.33 12.91
C PRO A 97 -1.41 7.30 11.38
N ALA A 98 -2.55 6.94 10.76
CA ALA A 98 -2.67 6.94 9.30
C ALA A 98 -2.24 8.30 8.73
N LYS A 99 -1.25 8.26 7.84
CA LYS A 99 -0.71 9.44 7.18
C LYS A 99 -1.67 9.95 6.11
N SER A 100 -1.91 11.26 6.09
CA SER A 100 -2.60 11.90 4.97
C SER A 100 -1.60 12.18 3.87
N TYR A 101 -1.77 11.56 2.71
CA TYR A 101 -0.90 11.75 1.55
C TYR A 101 -1.41 12.87 0.65
N ASP A 102 -0.50 13.61 0.03
CA ASP A 102 -0.86 14.69 -0.88
C ASP A 102 -1.55 14.14 -2.14
N GLU A 103 -1.17 12.94 -2.59
CA GLU A 103 -1.84 12.25 -3.70
C GLU A 103 -3.30 11.91 -3.36
N LEU A 104 -3.60 11.56 -2.10
CA LEU A 104 -4.97 11.35 -1.64
C LEU A 104 -5.76 12.66 -1.66
N THR A 105 -5.15 13.75 -1.19
CA THR A 105 -5.79 15.07 -1.19
C THR A 105 -6.07 15.54 -2.63
N SER A 106 -5.11 15.41 -3.53
CA SER A 106 -5.27 15.74 -4.95
C SER A 106 -6.32 14.87 -5.62
N ALA A 107 -6.31 13.56 -5.36
CA ALA A 107 -7.32 12.62 -5.84
C ALA A 107 -8.73 13.01 -5.38
N VAL A 108 -8.90 13.28 -4.08
CA VAL A 108 -10.20 13.70 -3.52
C VAL A 108 -10.68 15.00 -4.15
N ASN A 109 -9.79 15.97 -4.39
CA ASN A 109 -10.14 17.22 -5.05
C ASN A 109 -10.62 17.00 -6.50
N HIS A 110 -9.90 16.17 -7.28
CA HIS A 110 -10.31 15.83 -8.64
C HIS A 110 -11.65 15.10 -8.67
N LEU A 111 -11.83 14.07 -7.83
CA LEU A 111 -13.10 13.35 -7.74
C LEU A 111 -14.24 14.27 -7.30
N THR A 112 -13.97 15.23 -6.42
CA THR A 112 -14.95 16.24 -5.99
C THR A 112 -15.38 17.13 -7.17
N MET A 113 -14.45 17.50 -8.05
CA MET A 113 -14.76 18.24 -9.27
C MET A 113 -15.60 17.40 -10.23
N ASP A 114 -15.19 16.16 -10.50
CA ASP A 114 -15.93 15.24 -11.38
C ASP A 114 -17.38 15.01 -10.88
N CYS A 115 -17.54 14.86 -9.56
CA CYS A 115 -18.87 14.74 -8.94
C CYS A 115 -19.71 16.01 -9.13
N LYS A 116 -19.12 17.20 -8.96
CA LYS A 116 -19.82 18.49 -9.17
C LYS A 116 -20.23 18.66 -10.63
N GLU A 117 -19.35 18.34 -11.56
CA GLU A 117 -19.64 18.38 -13.00
C GLU A 117 -20.79 17.41 -13.36
N PHE A 118 -20.80 16.22 -12.78
CA PHE A 118 -21.89 15.28 -12.95
C PHE A 118 -23.21 15.79 -12.36
N VAL A 119 -23.18 16.40 -11.18
CA VAL A 119 -24.35 17.04 -10.57
C VAL A 119 -24.89 18.17 -11.45
N ASP A 120 -24.03 19.05 -11.95
CA ASP A 120 -24.43 20.14 -12.84
C ASP A 120 -25.00 19.59 -14.17
N TYR A 121 -24.47 18.48 -14.68
CA TYR A 121 -25.08 17.75 -15.80
C TYR A 121 -26.51 17.30 -15.48
N CYS A 122 -26.75 16.66 -14.34
CA CYS A 122 -28.10 16.24 -13.91
C CYS A 122 -29.05 17.44 -13.75
N VAL A 123 -28.57 18.56 -13.21
CA VAL A 123 -29.34 19.80 -13.09
C VAL A 123 -29.73 20.34 -14.47
N SER A 124 -28.80 20.34 -15.43
CA SER A 124 -29.10 20.75 -16.82
C SER A 124 -30.14 19.85 -17.52
N ARG A 125 -30.37 18.65 -16.99
CA ARG A 125 -31.38 17.68 -17.46
C ARG A 125 -32.70 17.74 -16.67
N GLY A 126 -32.87 18.71 -15.78
CA GLY A 126 -34.12 18.99 -15.08
C GLY A 126 -34.16 18.56 -13.61
N VAL A 127 -33.03 18.13 -13.03
CA VAL A 127 -32.95 17.91 -11.58
C VAL A 127 -32.97 19.25 -10.84
N ASP A 128 -33.88 19.37 -9.88
CA ASP A 128 -33.97 20.54 -9.01
C ASP A 128 -32.84 20.55 -7.97
N ARG A 129 -31.98 21.58 -8.04
CA ARG A 129 -30.82 21.76 -7.15
C ARG A 129 -31.22 21.87 -5.67
N SER A 130 -32.44 22.34 -5.36
CA SER A 130 -32.93 22.40 -3.98
C SER A 130 -33.09 21.01 -3.35
N LYS A 131 -33.36 19.98 -4.17
CA LYS A 131 -33.49 18.58 -3.73
C LYS A 131 -32.15 17.88 -3.54
N LEU A 132 -31.06 18.52 -3.97
CA LEU A 132 -29.68 18.05 -3.81
C LEU A 132 -28.96 18.70 -2.62
N SER A 133 -29.61 19.68 -1.98
CA SER A 133 -29.09 20.35 -0.78
C SER A 133 -29.24 19.43 0.42
N LEU A 134 -28.33 18.47 0.52
CA LEU A 134 -28.17 17.61 1.69
C LEU A 134 -27.28 18.33 2.72
N GLU A 135 -27.43 17.98 4.00
CA GLU A 135 -26.71 18.58 5.13
C GLU A 135 -25.19 18.67 4.89
N GLU A 136 -24.49 19.59 5.57
CA GLU A 136 -23.02 19.79 5.44
C GLU A 136 -22.18 18.52 5.68
N SER A 137 -22.78 17.45 6.22
CA SER A 137 -22.18 16.16 6.53
C SER A 137 -22.20 15.14 5.39
N VAL A 138 -22.90 15.40 4.27
CA VAL A 138 -23.09 14.42 3.18
C VAL A 138 -21.97 14.50 2.14
N SER A 139 -21.42 13.34 1.76
CA SER A 139 -20.31 13.29 0.79
C SER A 139 -20.77 13.66 -0.63
N VAL A 140 -19.86 14.25 -1.42
CA VAL A 140 -20.16 14.68 -2.81
C VAL A 140 -20.51 13.47 -3.71
N GLU A 141 -20.02 12.28 -3.36
CA GLU A 141 -20.37 11.00 -3.99
C GLU A 141 -21.84 10.62 -3.73
N GLU A 142 -22.31 10.75 -2.49
CA GLU A 142 -23.72 10.51 -2.15
C GLU A 142 -24.65 11.52 -2.84
N ILE A 143 -24.25 12.79 -2.90
CA ILE A 143 -24.99 13.81 -3.65
C ILE A 143 -25.08 13.43 -5.14
N SER A 144 -23.98 12.92 -5.73
CA SER A 144 -23.95 12.47 -7.12
C SER A 144 -24.91 11.30 -7.36
N LYS A 145 -24.99 10.34 -6.44
CA LYS A 145 -25.95 9.24 -6.51
C LYS A 145 -27.40 9.73 -6.45
N VAL A 146 -27.72 10.66 -5.55
CA VAL A 146 -29.07 11.24 -5.47
C VAL A 146 -29.41 12.01 -6.74
N ALA A 147 -28.46 12.77 -7.29
CA ALA A 147 -28.64 13.47 -8.57
C ALA A 147 -28.91 12.49 -9.72
N TYR A 148 -28.18 11.37 -9.78
CA TYR A 148 -28.43 10.30 -10.74
C TYR A 148 -29.85 9.74 -10.61
N ASP A 149 -30.27 9.34 -9.41
CA ASP A 149 -31.60 8.74 -9.17
C ASP A 149 -32.74 9.70 -9.54
N LEU A 150 -32.60 10.99 -9.21
CA LEU A 150 -33.58 12.00 -9.57
C LEU A 150 -33.60 12.28 -11.07
N CYS A 151 -32.42 12.34 -11.70
CA CYS A 151 -32.31 12.55 -13.14
C CYS A 151 -32.93 11.39 -13.91
N LEU A 152 -32.64 10.14 -13.51
CA LEU A 152 -33.15 8.93 -14.16
C LEU A 152 -34.68 8.88 -14.15
N ARG A 153 -35.33 9.27 -13.04
CA ARG A 153 -36.81 9.32 -12.94
C ARG A 153 -37.45 10.34 -13.88
N GLY A 154 -36.73 11.41 -14.23
CA GLY A 154 -37.22 12.48 -15.10
C GLY A 154 -36.97 12.26 -16.59
N LEU A 155 -36.11 11.31 -16.95
CA LEU A 155 -35.75 11.03 -18.34
C LEU A 155 -36.66 9.97 -18.96
N THR A 156 -37.16 10.24 -20.16
CA THR A 156 -38.01 9.32 -20.93
C THR A 156 -37.36 8.83 -22.23
N ALA A 157 -36.40 9.58 -22.77
CA ALA A 157 -35.74 9.27 -24.02
C ALA A 157 -34.61 8.23 -23.81
N PRO A 158 -34.61 7.09 -24.53
CA PRO A 158 -33.64 6.00 -24.31
C PRO A 158 -32.17 6.44 -24.44
N ASN A 159 -31.87 7.29 -25.42
CA ASN A 159 -30.53 7.84 -25.65
C ASN A 159 -30.02 8.71 -24.48
N HIS A 160 -30.92 9.44 -23.81
CA HIS A 160 -30.57 10.25 -22.65
C HIS A 160 -30.33 9.38 -21.41
N ILE A 161 -31.13 8.32 -21.24
CA ILE A 161 -30.95 7.34 -20.17
C ILE A 161 -29.61 6.63 -20.32
N GLU A 162 -29.28 6.16 -21.53
CA GLU A 162 -27.98 5.55 -21.82
C GLU A 162 -26.83 6.50 -21.51
N SER A 163 -26.90 7.76 -21.97
CA SER A 163 -25.87 8.75 -21.70
C SER A 163 -25.69 9.06 -20.20
N LEU A 164 -26.79 9.13 -19.43
CA LEU A 164 -26.75 9.30 -17.98
C LEU A 164 -26.05 8.10 -17.32
N ASN A 165 -26.44 6.87 -17.69
CA ASN A 165 -25.87 5.64 -17.16
C ASN A 165 -24.36 5.57 -17.43
N THR A 166 -23.93 5.80 -18.68
CA THR A 166 -22.51 5.79 -19.03
C THR A 166 -21.71 6.80 -18.21
N ARG A 167 -22.20 8.04 -18.07
CA ARG A 167 -21.51 9.07 -17.28
C ARG A 167 -21.42 8.71 -15.81
N TYR A 168 -22.50 8.18 -15.24
CA TYR A 168 -22.52 7.78 -13.84
C TYR A 168 -21.60 6.58 -13.58
N THR A 169 -21.61 5.56 -14.45
CA THR A 169 -20.69 4.43 -14.37
C THR A 169 -19.23 4.86 -14.45
N VAL A 170 -18.88 5.75 -15.40
CA VAL A 170 -17.51 6.28 -15.50
C VAL A 170 -17.10 7.03 -14.22
N LEU A 171 -18.01 7.82 -13.64
CA LEU A 171 -17.77 8.50 -12.37
C LEU A 171 -17.54 7.51 -11.22
N THR A 172 -18.42 6.53 -11.03
CA THR A 172 -18.31 5.55 -9.95
C THR A 172 -17.05 4.71 -10.08
N ASP A 173 -16.72 4.28 -11.29
CA ASP A 173 -15.51 3.50 -11.58
C ASP A 173 -14.25 4.32 -11.27
N SER A 174 -14.24 5.61 -11.61
CA SER A 174 -13.14 6.54 -11.30
C SER A 174 -12.95 6.72 -9.78
N ILE A 175 -14.04 6.88 -9.03
CA ILE A 175 -14.03 7.01 -7.57
C ILE A 175 -13.48 5.75 -6.91
N GLU A 176 -14.02 4.58 -7.28
CA GLU A 176 -13.58 3.30 -6.71
C GLU A 176 -12.12 3.01 -7.05
N PHE A 177 -11.72 3.19 -8.31
CA PHE A 177 -10.35 2.98 -8.75
C PHE A 177 -9.36 3.81 -7.94
N THR A 178 -9.65 5.10 -7.76
CA THR A 178 -8.77 6.04 -7.06
C THR A 178 -8.66 5.70 -5.57
N LYS A 179 -9.78 5.42 -4.89
CA LYS A 179 -9.78 4.99 -3.48
C LYS A 179 -8.98 3.70 -3.28
N MET A 180 -9.17 2.73 -4.18
CA MET A 180 -8.45 1.46 -4.12
C MET A 180 -6.96 1.65 -4.38
N ALA A 181 -6.56 2.48 -5.34
CA ALA A 181 -5.14 2.72 -5.66
C ALA A 181 -4.36 3.30 -4.47
N VAL A 182 -4.91 4.31 -3.78
CA VAL A 182 -4.27 4.90 -2.59
C VAL A 182 -4.19 3.88 -1.46
N LYS A 183 -5.28 3.16 -1.18
CA LYS A 183 -5.31 2.14 -0.13
C LYS A 183 -4.28 1.05 -0.39
N THR A 184 -4.27 0.48 -1.61
CA THR A 184 -3.32 -0.57 -2.01
C THR A 184 -1.88 -0.10 -1.86
N ASN A 185 -1.52 1.08 -2.37
CA ASN A 185 -0.15 1.57 -2.28
C ASN A 185 0.26 1.91 -0.84
N THR A 186 -0.66 2.37 0.01
CA THR A 186 -0.41 2.55 1.44
C THR A 186 -0.12 1.21 2.12
N THR A 187 -0.92 0.18 1.87
CA THR A 187 -0.66 -1.18 2.38
C THR A 187 0.68 -1.71 1.89
N ARG A 188 1.06 -1.47 0.62
CA ARG A 188 2.37 -1.86 0.07
C ARG A 188 3.53 -1.21 0.83
N VAL A 189 3.47 0.11 1.07
CA VAL A 189 4.49 0.82 1.87
C VAL A 189 4.67 0.13 3.21
N LEU A 190 3.58 -0.05 3.96
CA LEU A 190 3.61 -0.64 5.29
C LEU A 190 4.13 -2.09 5.25
N ALA A 191 3.72 -2.89 4.27
CA ALA A 191 4.16 -4.27 4.12
C ALA A 191 5.65 -4.38 3.76
N PHE A 192 6.16 -3.53 2.87
CA PHE A 192 7.59 -3.47 2.55
C PHE A 192 8.42 -3.06 3.77
N LEU A 193 7.99 -2.05 4.53
CA LEU A 193 8.71 -1.65 5.76
C LEU A 193 8.69 -2.74 6.82
N SER A 194 7.54 -3.41 7.04
CA SER A 194 7.45 -4.57 7.93
C SER A 194 8.40 -5.68 7.52
N SER A 195 8.44 -6.01 6.23
CA SER A 195 9.34 -7.02 5.68
C SER A 195 10.80 -6.64 5.88
N ALA A 196 11.18 -5.39 5.56
CA ALA A 196 12.53 -4.86 5.75
C ALA A 196 12.99 -4.98 7.22
N LEU A 197 12.14 -4.57 8.16
CA LEU A 197 12.42 -4.68 9.60
C LEU A 197 12.70 -6.13 10.02
N PHE A 198 11.89 -7.09 9.55
CA PHE A 198 12.16 -8.51 9.83
C PHE A 198 13.49 -8.97 9.24
N TYR A 199 13.83 -8.56 8.01
CA TYR A 199 15.10 -8.89 7.39
C TYR A 199 16.31 -8.37 8.17
N PHE A 200 16.25 -7.12 8.65
CA PHE A 200 17.26 -6.55 9.55
C PHE A 200 17.29 -7.18 10.95
N GLY A 201 16.35 -8.07 11.26
CA GLY A 201 16.25 -8.75 12.55
C GLY A 201 15.63 -7.93 13.66
N PHE A 202 14.89 -6.88 13.31
CA PHE A 202 14.12 -6.09 14.26
C PHE A 202 12.82 -6.82 14.64
N ALA A 203 12.66 -7.11 15.93
CA ALA A 203 11.50 -7.81 16.45
C ALA A 203 11.07 -7.21 17.81
N PRO A 204 10.34 -6.08 17.82
CA PRO A 204 9.92 -5.41 19.05
C PRO A 204 8.94 -6.28 19.83
N GLU A 205 8.71 -5.97 21.12
CA GLU A 205 7.79 -6.72 21.99
C GLU A 205 6.39 -6.85 21.37
N LYS A 206 5.86 -5.74 20.85
CA LYS A 206 4.57 -5.69 20.13
C LYS A 206 4.79 -5.81 18.63
N LEU A 207 4.57 -7.00 18.07
CA LEU A 207 4.71 -7.27 16.62
C LEU A 207 3.49 -6.86 15.78
N THR A 208 2.35 -6.55 16.40
CA THR A 208 1.10 -6.25 15.68
C THR A 208 1.24 -5.18 14.59
N PRO A 209 1.94 -4.05 14.82
CA PRO A 209 2.14 -3.03 13.78
C PRO A 209 2.92 -3.54 12.56
N MET A 210 3.77 -4.56 12.73
CA MET A 210 4.53 -5.18 11.64
C MET A 210 3.74 -6.31 10.96
N VAL A 211 2.99 -7.10 11.73
CA VAL A 211 2.25 -8.26 11.23
C VAL A 211 1.01 -7.86 10.44
N ARG A 212 0.27 -6.85 10.90
CA ARG A 212 -0.99 -6.43 10.27
C ARG A 212 -0.81 -6.03 8.79
N PRO A 213 0.18 -5.21 8.41
CA PRO A 213 0.44 -4.90 7.00
C PRO A 213 0.73 -6.12 6.13
N LEU A 214 1.47 -7.11 6.65
CA LEU A 214 1.76 -8.34 5.90
C LEU A 214 0.49 -9.16 5.64
N VAL A 215 -0.39 -9.26 6.64
CA VAL A 215 -1.68 -9.96 6.50
C VAL A 215 -2.63 -9.22 5.56
N GLU A 216 -2.68 -7.89 5.63
CA GLU A 216 -3.48 -7.07 4.71
C GLU A 216 -2.96 -7.16 3.26
N CYS A 217 -1.63 -7.15 3.08
CA CYS A 217 -1.01 -7.36 1.78
C CYS A 217 -1.32 -8.76 1.24
N MET A 218 -1.27 -9.80 2.09
CA MET A 218 -1.56 -11.17 1.67
C MET A 218 -2.98 -11.32 1.13
N GLN A 219 -3.94 -10.59 1.72
CA GLN A 219 -5.36 -10.62 1.35
C GLN A 219 -5.69 -9.87 0.06
N ASN A 220 -5.03 -8.73 -0.16
CA ASN A 220 -5.50 -7.75 -1.13
C ASN A 220 -4.53 -7.51 -2.30
N GLU A 221 -3.27 -7.95 -2.19
CA GLU A 221 -2.27 -7.70 -3.22
C GLU A 221 -2.51 -8.55 -4.46
N ARG A 222 -2.67 -7.88 -5.60
CA ARG A 222 -2.89 -8.51 -6.90
C ARG A 222 -1.62 -8.62 -7.73
N ASN A 223 -0.63 -7.76 -7.47
CA ASN A 223 0.63 -7.77 -8.20
C ASN A 223 1.55 -8.86 -7.62
N SER A 224 1.79 -9.90 -8.41
CA SER A 224 2.60 -11.05 -7.99
C SER A 224 4.05 -10.69 -7.69
N THR A 225 4.62 -9.67 -8.35
CA THR A 225 5.98 -9.19 -8.04
C THR A 225 6.03 -8.59 -6.64
N VAL A 226 5.07 -7.73 -6.30
CA VAL A 226 4.97 -7.13 -4.96
C VAL A 226 4.84 -8.23 -3.90
N SER A 227 3.89 -9.16 -4.09
CA SER A 227 3.70 -10.29 -3.16
C SER A 227 4.97 -11.12 -3.02
N ALA A 228 5.65 -11.43 -4.12
CA ALA A 228 6.89 -12.19 -4.10
C ALA A 228 7.97 -11.49 -3.24
N GLU A 229 8.18 -10.19 -3.43
CA GLU A 229 9.22 -9.46 -2.69
C GLU A 229 8.87 -9.21 -1.22
N VAL A 230 7.60 -8.95 -0.89
CA VAL A 230 7.15 -8.77 0.50
C VAL A 230 7.24 -10.10 1.26
N PHE A 231 6.86 -11.22 0.65
CA PHE A 231 6.76 -12.51 1.35
C PHE A 231 7.99 -13.41 1.24
N ARG A 232 8.98 -13.06 0.41
CA ARG A 232 10.22 -13.84 0.16
C ARG A 232 10.85 -14.41 1.42
N GLY A 233 10.82 -13.68 2.53
CA GLY A 233 11.36 -14.12 3.82
C GLY A 233 10.66 -13.53 5.06
N ALA A 234 9.84 -12.49 4.91
CA ALA A 234 9.19 -11.81 6.04
C ALA A 234 8.33 -12.75 6.88
N VAL A 235 7.55 -13.65 6.25
CA VAL A 235 6.68 -14.59 6.97
C VAL A 235 7.51 -15.57 7.79
N THR A 236 8.55 -16.15 7.20
CA THR A 236 9.46 -17.09 7.88
C THR A 236 10.18 -16.42 9.04
N LEU A 237 10.70 -15.21 8.84
CA LEU A 237 11.37 -14.43 9.88
C LEU A 237 10.41 -14.03 11.00
N MET A 238 9.20 -13.61 10.66
CA MET A 238 8.15 -13.31 11.63
C MET A 238 7.79 -14.53 12.48
N ILE A 239 7.71 -15.73 11.89
CA ILE A 239 7.55 -16.97 12.64
C ILE A 239 8.75 -17.20 13.56
N ALA A 240 9.98 -17.11 13.04
CA ALA A 240 11.20 -17.34 13.81
C ALA A 240 11.30 -16.41 15.04
N TYR A 241 11.02 -15.12 14.86
CA TYR A 241 11.10 -14.14 15.95
C TYR A 241 9.94 -14.20 16.94
N SER A 242 8.83 -14.84 16.57
CA SER A 242 7.62 -14.88 17.38
C SER A 242 7.31 -16.27 17.94
N TRP A 243 8.01 -17.32 17.47
CA TRP A 243 7.98 -18.68 18.00
C TRP A 243 8.19 -18.76 19.52
N PRO A 244 9.21 -18.11 20.11
CA PRO A 244 9.47 -18.23 21.55
C PRO A 244 8.50 -17.40 22.42
N ARG A 245 7.58 -16.63 21.83
CA ARG A 245 6.73 -15.68 22.55
C ARG A 245 5.44 -16.33 23.06
N THR A 246 4.91 -15.77 24.15
CA THR A 246 3.60 -16.14 24.71
C THR A 246 2.73 -14.89 24.88
N PRO A 247 1.55 -14.78 24.23
CA PRO A 247 0.99 -15.71 23.24
C PRO A 247 1.80 -15.73 21.93
N ARG A 248 1.67 -16.80 21.15
CA ARG A 248 2.39 -17.03 19.89
C ARG A 248 1.72 -16.31 18.71
N PRO A 249 2.21 -15.13 18.27
CA PRO A 249 1.52 -14.29 17.27
C PRO A 249 1.40 -14.97 15.90
N TYR A 250 2.40 -15.77 15.51
CA TYR A 250 2.43 -16.44 14.22
C TYR A 250 1.26 -17.41 13.99
N VAL A 251 0.66 -17.96 15.05
CA VAL A 251 -0.45 -18.93 14.92
C VAL A 251 -1.63 -18.33 14.18
N LYS A 252 -1.96 -17.06 14.48
CA LYS A 252 -3.06 -16.34 13.80
C LYS A 252 -2.72 -16.05 12.34
N VAL A 253 -1.46 -15.75 12.05
CA VAL A 253 -1.02 -15.46 10.67
C VAL A 253 -1.06 -16.73 9.83
N LEU A 254 -0.57 -17.86 10.36
CA LEU A 254 -0.65 -19.15 9.68
C LEU A 254 -2.08 -19.60 9.45
N ALA A 255 -2.95 -19.50 10.47
CA ALA A 255 -4.37 -19.81 10.32
C ALA A 255 -4.99 -18.99 9.18
N ARG A 256 -4.72 -17.67 9.14
CA ARG A 256 -5.23 -16.82 8.07
C ARG A 256 -4.69 -17.19 6.69
N ALA A 257 -3.40 -17.53 6.58
CA ALA A 257 -2.82 -17.97 5.32
C ALA A 257 -3.44 -19.29 4.82
N MET A 258 -3.70 -20.23 5.73
CA MET A 258 -4.36 -21.50 5.42
C MET A 258 -5.83 -21.32 5.03
N ASP A 259 -6.56 -20.43 5.71
CA ASP A 259 -7.94 -20.08 5.34
C ASP A 259 -7.98 -19.52 3.91
N MET A 260 -7.04 -18.64 3.58
CA MET A 260 -6.95 -18.06 2.24
C MET A 260 -6.64 -19.12 1.19
N PHE A 261 -5.67 -20.00 1.47
CA PHE A 261 -5.33 -21.10 0.58
C PHE A 261 -6.53 -22.02 0.34
N SER A 262 -7.22 -22.45 1.41
CA SER A 262 -8.39 -23.34 1.35
C SER A 262 -9.62 -22.73 0.70
N SER A 263 -9.76 -21.41 0.74
CA SER A 263 -10.87 -20.68 0.11
C SER A 263 -10.71 -20.45 -1.40
N CYS A 264 -9.58 -20.83 -1.99
CA CYS A 264 -9.29 -20.60 -3.41
C CYS A 264 -10.03 -21.61 -4.30
N SER A 265 -11.24 -21.29 -4.74
CA SER A 265 -12.05 -22.13 -5.64
C SER A 265 -11.34 -22.51 -6.94
N ASN A 266 -10.41 -21.67 -7.42
CA ASN A 266 -9.62 -21.94 -8.63
C ASN A 266 -8.56 -23.04 -8.46
N ARG A 267 -8.13 -23.32 -7.23
CA ARG A 267 -7.00 -24.24 -6.93
C ARG A 267 -7.38 -25.38 -6.01
N ILE A 268 -8.43 -25.19 -5.22
CA ILE A 268 -8.99 -26.17 -4.28
C ILE A 268 -10.49 -26.21 -4.54
N PRO A 269 -10.95 -27.09 -5.46
CA PRO A 269 -12.37 -27.30 -5.70
C PRO A 269 -13.05 -27.72 -4.41
N LYS A 270 -14.30 -27.32 -4.21
CA LYS A 270 -15.04 -27.74 -3.03
C LYS A 270 -15.48 -29.20 -3.21
N PRO A 271 -15.72 -29.95 -2.12
CA PRO A 271 -16.12 -31.35 -2.20
C PRO A 271 -17.39 -31.62 -3.02
N GLU A 272 -18.21 -30.61 -3.31
CA GLU A 272 -19.40 -30.71 -4.17
C GLU A 272 -19.05 -30.78 -5.67
N ASP A 273 -17.80 -30.52 -6.05
CA ASP A 273 -17.28 -30.57 -7.43
C ASP A 273 -16.59 -31.91 -7.77
N TRP A 274 -16.77 -32.97 -6.97
CA TRP A 274 -16.16 -34.31 -7.15
C TRP A 274 -17.18 -35.39 -7.54
#